data_AF-A0A6M0RQT5-F1
#
_entry.id   AF-A0A6M0RQT5-F1
#
_cell.length_a   1.000
_cell.length_b   1.000
_cell.length_c   1.000
_cell.angle_alpha   90.00
_cell.angle_beta   90.00
_cell.angle_gamma   90.00
#
_symmetry.space_group_name_H-M   'P 1'
#
loop_
_entity.id
_entity.type
_entity.pdbx_description
1 polymer ?
#
loop_
_entity_poly.entity_id
_entity_poly.type
_entity_poly.pdbx_seq_one_letter_code
_entity_poly.pdbx_strand_id
1 'polypeptide(L)'
;MDKPVILTIDDDPAVLQTIARDLRKQYGDRFRIVRADSGATALEAAQQLKLRGNTVALFLADQRMPGMSGVEFLNQGSDIFPAAKRALLTAYADTNAAIDAINMAQLDYYLLKPWDPPEEKLYPVLDDLLHDWQATFKPVFQGVKVISDRWSPDSHALRDFLSRNQVPYRWLDIESNQEARQLVTYAGEKDNPCLPLVLLPSGEKLVKPSTTDLAQQVGMQTEAANPFYDLVIVGGGPAGLAAAVYGASEGLRTVMIEREAPGGQAGTSSRIENYLGFPVGLSGSDLARRAVTQAKRFGVEILTPQEVTGIRLEDNYRIVTLSDGSEISCHALILAMGVSWRRLSVPGVEQFTGAGVYYGAAQTEAAACKDEDVYVVGGANSAGQAAMYFSKYARKVRMLVRGESLTKSMSQYLIDQIAGTDNIEVMPFHSVVEAKGGDRLEGILVKDSQTGEVKTFKTNSLFIFIGATPSTGWLDDVVQRDERGFIYSGADIPNGALWPLERDRFLLETNVPGIFAVGDVRHGSVKRVASGVGEGSICVQFVHRHLANV
;
A
#
# COMPACT_ATOMS: atom_id res chain seq x y z
N MET A 1 7.18 -8.16 14.05
CA MET A 1 8.65 -8.19 14.26
C MET A 1 8.85 -8.67 15.69
N ASP A 2 9.70 -9.67 15.93
CA ASP A 2 9.97 -10.15 17.28
C ASP A 2 10.58 -9.04 18.15
N LYS A 3 10.32 -9.07 19.46
CA LYS A 3 10.94 -8.13 20.40
C LYS A 3 12.47 -8.25 20.32
N PRO A 4 13.21 -7.12 20.20
CA PRO A 4 14.66 -7.14 20.29
C PRO A 4 15.12 -7.76 21.62
N VAL A 5 16.29 -8.38 21.61
CA VAL A 5 16.80 -9.15 22.74
C VAL A 5 17.74 -8.30 23.58
N ILE A 6 17.59 -8.38 24.91
CA ILE A 6 18.65 -8.05 25.87
C ILE A 6 19.22 -9.38 26.34
N LEU A 7 20.50 -9.63 26.08
CA LEU A 7 21.20 -10.83 26.50
C LEU A 7 22.05 -10.48 27.72
N THR A 8 21.71 -11.05 28.87
CA THR A 8 22.46 -10.88 30.12
C THR A 8 23.24 -12.16 30.44
N ILE A 9 24.50 -11.99 30.84
CA ILE A 9 25.47 -13.06 31.04
C ILE A 9 26.13 -12.88 32.41
N ASP A 10 26.08 -13.91 33.23
CA ASP A 10 26.71 -13.94 34.55
C ASP A 10 26.87 -15.39 35.00
N ASP A 11 28.03 -15.77 35.53
CA ASP A 11 28.30 -17.13 36.01
C ASP A 11 27.74 -17.39 37.42
N ASP A 12 27.43 -16.34 38.19
CA ASP A 12 26.73 -16.45 39.46
C ASP A 12 25.21 -16.56 39.22
N PRO A 13 24.57 -17.71 39.52
CA PRO A 13 23.14 -17.89 39.28
C PRO A 13 22.24 -16.92 40.05
N ALA A 14 22.65 -16.50 41.25
CA ALA A 14 21.87 -15.58 42.07
C ALA A 14 21.89 -14.16 41.47
N VAL A 15 23.04 -13.74 40.97
CA VAL A 15 23.20 -12.45 40.30
C VAL A 15 22.46 -12.46 38.95
N LEU A 16 22.63 -13.51 38.14
CA LEU A 16 21.93 -13.68 36.87
C LEU A 16 20.40 -13.66 37.03
N GLN A 17 19.89 -14.29 38.10
CA GLN A 17 18.46 -14.30 38.40
C GLN A 17 17.96 -12.92 38.82
N THR A 18 18.73 -12.21 39.65
CA THR A 18 18.40 -10.87 40.13
C THR A 18 18.35 -9.89 38.98
N ILE A 19 19.41 -9.83 38.15
CA ILE A 19 19.44 -8.89 37.03
C ILE A 19 18.38 -9.20 35.99
N ALA A 20 18.13 -10.47 35.67
CA ALA A 20 17.08 -10.83 34.73
C ALA A 20 15.68 -10.51 35.25
N ARG A 21 15.46 -10.55 36.58
CA ARG A 21 14.20 -10.09 37.19
C ARG A 21 14.04 -8.59 37.02
N ASP A 22 15.06 -7.82 37.35
CA ASP A 22 15.03 -6.36 37.27
C ASP A 22 14.87 -5.88 35.82
N LEU A 23 15.55 -6.53 34.87
CA LEU A 23 15.39 -6.28 33.43
C LEU A 23 13.97 -6.63 32.94
N ARG A 24 13.40 -7.77 33.35
CA ARG A 24 12.04 -8.15 32.95
C ARG A 24 10.99 -7.19 33.52
N LYS A 25 11.17 -6.72 34.76
CA LYS A 25 10.28 -5.76 35.42
C LYS A 25 10.19 -4.46 34.62
N GLN A 26 11.33 -3.94 34.15
CA GLN A 26 11.40 -2.64 33.48
C GLN A 26 11.23 -2.70 31.95
N TYR A 27 11.70 -3.78 31.30
CA TYR A 27 11.85 -3.85 29.84
C TYR A 27 11.07 -4.97 29.17
N GLY A 28 10.39 -5.85 29.91
CA GLY A 28 9.74 -7.05 29.36
C GLY A 28 8.59 -6.78 28.38
N ASP A 29 8.03 -5.57 28.40
CA ASP A 29 7.02 -5.09 27.47
C ASP A 29 7.60 -4.83 26.07
N ARG A 30 8.83 -4.34 25.97
CA ARG A 30 9.51 -3.95 24.72
C ARG A 30 10.60 -4.93 24.27
N PHE A 31 11.26 -5.61 25.19
CA PHE A 31 12.42 -6.47 24.93
C PHE A 31 12.21 -7.90 25.43
N ARG A 32 12.87 -8.86 24.75
CA ARG A 32 12.97 -10.25 25.23
C ARG A 32 14.26 -10.41 26.04
N ILE A 33 14.15 -10.83 27.30
CA ILE A 33 15.31 -11.05 28.16
C ILE A 33 15.81 -12.49 28.01
N VAL A 34 17.00 -12.66 27.46
CA VAL A 34 17.69 -13.95 27.33
C VAL A 34 18.84 -13.98 28.36
N ARG A 35 19.06 -15.15 28.96
CA ARG A 35 20.08 -15.36 29.99
C ARG A 35 21.10 -16.38 29.50
N ALA A 36 22.35 -16.19 29.89
CA ALA A 36 23.40 -17.18 29.75
C ALA A 36 24.22 -17.23 31.04
N ASP A 37 24.66 -18.42 31.42
CA ASP A 37 25.43 -18.72 32.63
C ASP A 37 26.95 -18.76 32.39
N SER A 38 27.39 -18.55 31.15
CA SER A 38 28.80 -18.46 30.79
C SER A 38 28.98 -17.69 29.49
N GLY A 39 30.20 -17.22 29.21
CA GLY A 39 30.52 -16.59 27.92
C GLY A 39 30.33 -17.54 26.73
N ALA A 40 30.62 -18.84 26.89
CA ALA A 40 30.44 -19.84 25.84
C ALA A 40 28.95 -20.05 25.50
N THR A 41 28.10 -20.27 26.51
CA THR A 41 26.66 -20.43 26.32
C THR A 41 26.01 -19.15 25.78
N ALA A 42 26.53 -17.98 26.15
CA ALA A 42 26.10 -16.70 25.59
C ALA A 42 26.44 -16.55 24.10
N LEU A 43 27.63 -16.99 23.68
CA LEU A 43 28.04 -16.94 22.29
C LEU A 43 27.20 -17.88 21.42
N GLU A 44 26.96 -19.11 21.89
CA GLU A 44 26.04 -20.04 21.23
C GLU A 44 24.63 -19.45 21.11
N ALA A 45 24.12 -18.83 22.19
CA ALA A 45 22.84 -18.16 22.17
C ALA A 45 22.80 -17.01 21.14
N ALA A 46 23.86 -16.19 21.07
CA ALA A 46 23.97 -15.14 20.06
C ALA A 46 23.96 -15.70 18.62
N GLN A 47 24.71 -16.77 18.36
CA GLN A 47 24.70 -17.44 17.05
C GLN A 47 23.32 -17.98 16.69
N GLN A 48 22.63 -18.63 17.63
CA GLN A 48 21.26 -19.12 17.41
C GLN A 48 20.26 -17.99 17.15
N LEU A 49 20.38 -16.87 17.87
CA LEU A 49 19.57 -15.67 17.63
C LEU A 49 19.80 -15.11 16.22
N LYS A 50 21.06 -15.11 15.76
CA LYS A 50 21.43 -14.64 14.42
C LYS A 50 20.82 -15.52 13.33
N LEU A 51 20.94 -16.83 13.48
CA LEU A 51 20.37 -17.82 12.55
C LEU A 51 18.83 -17.71 12.45
N ARG A 52 18.16 -17.31 13.53
CA ARG A 52 16.70 -17.09 13.56
C ARG A 52 16.28 -15.71 13.05
N GLY A 53 17.21 -14.86 12.62
CA GLY A 53 16.93 -13.49 12.20
C GLY A 53 16.45 -12.59 13.34
N ASN A 54 16.70 -12.95 14.60
CA ASN A 54 16.39 -12.10 15.74
C ASN A 54 17.42 -10.96 15.86
N THR A 55 17.00 -9.89 16.52
CA THR A 55 17.83 -8.71 16.78
C THR A 55 18.26 -8.70 18.24
N VAL A 56 19.53 -8.38 18.51
CA VAL A 56 20.03 -8.09 19.86
C VAL A 56 20.24 -6.58 19.99
N ALA A 57 19.64 -5.99 21.02
CA ALA A 57 19.76 -4.56 21.33
C ALA A 57 20.91 -4.28 22.29
N LEU A 58 21.12 -5.16 23.28
CA LEU A 58 22.11 -4.98 24.33
C LEU A 58 22.69 -6.33 24.78
N PHE A 59 24.01 -6.36 24.91
CA PHE A 59 24.74 -7.35 25.68
C PHE A 59 25.11 -6.76 27.05
N LEU A 60 24.81 -7.50 28.12
CA LEU A 60 25.12 -7.12 29.49
C LEU A 60 25.85 -8.27 30.18
N ALA A 61 27.18 -8.20 30.21
CA ALA A 61 28.05 -9.32 30.62
C ALA A 61 28.79 -9.03 31.93
N ASP A 62 28.90 -10.01 32.82
CA ASP A 62 29.86 -9.95 33.92
C ASP A 62 31.30 -10.02 33.43
N GLN A 63 32.20 -9.28 34.07
CA GLN A 63 33.61 -9.29 33.70
C GLN A 63 34.34 -10.59 34.03
N ARG A 64 34.10 -11.18 35.21
CA ARG A 64 34.86 -12.31 35.75
C ARG A 64 34.07 -13.61 35.65
N MET A 65 34.01 -14.15 34.44
CA MET A 65 33.40 -15.45 34.19
C MET A 65 34.48 -16.51 33.89
N PRO A 66 34.36 -17.76 34.38
CA PRO A 66 35.26 -18.85 34.06
C PRO A 66 35.32 -19.15 32.54
N GLY A 67 36.52 -19.40 32.03
CA GLY A 67 36.76 -19.84 30.64
C GLY A 67 36.68 -18.74 29.57
N MET A 68 35.77 -17.79 29.69
CA MET A 68 35.64 -16.63 28.79
C MET A 68 35.19 -15.41 29.59
N SER A 69 36.00 -14.37 29.62
CA SER A 69 35.67 -13.10 30.28
C SER A 69 34.54 -12.35 29.58
N GLY A 70 33.90 -11.42 30.29
CA GLY A 70 32.84 -10.57 29.71
C GLY A 70 33.34 -9.76 28.53
N VAL A 71 34.54 -9.19 28.62
CA VAL A 71 35.19 -8.46 27.52
C VAL A 71 35.44 -9.35 26.29
N GLU A 72 35.94 -10.57 26.46
CA GLU A 72 36.14 -11.50 25.34
C GLU A 72 34.82 -11.86 24.67
N PHE A 73 33.77 -12.12 25.46
CA PHE A 73 32.43 -12.36 24.93
C PHE A 73 31.90 -11.14 24.17
N LEU A 74 32.01 -9.92 24.73
CA LEU A 74 31.47 -8.71 24.11
C LEU A 74 32.15 -8.41 22.77
N ASN A 75 33.45 -8.68 22.64
CA ASN A 75 34.16 -8.59 21.37
C ASN A 75 33.58 -9.58 20.34
N GLN A 76 33.53 -10.86 20.66
CA GLN A 76 33.02 -11.88 19.72
C GLN A 76 31.52 -11.71 19.41
N GLY A 77 30.73 -11.32 20.41
CA GLY A 77 29.31 -11.04 20.27
C GLY A 77 29.04 -9.83 19.36
N SER A 78 29.93 -8.83 19.39
CA SER A 78 29.84 -7.66 18.52
C SER A 78 30.10 -8.00 17.04
N ASP A 79 30.92 -9.00 16.73
CA ASP A 79 31.08 -9.49 15.36
C ASP A 79 29.78 -10.10 14.82
N ILE A 80 28.99 -10.74 15.69
CA ILE A 80 27.69 -11.33 15.32
C ILE A 80 26.60 -10.26 15.22
N PHE A 81 26.56 -9.33 16.19
CA PHE A 81 25.60 -8.23 16.27
C PHE A 81 26.31 -6.87 16.42
N PRO A 82 26.80 -6.27 15.32
CA PRO A 82 27.59 -5.03 15.36
C PRO A 82 26.84 -3.82 15.92
N ALA A 83 25.51 -3.83 15.77
CA ALA A 83 24.64 -2.76 16.23
C ALA A 83 24.23 -2.92 17.71
N ALA A 84 24.50 -4.05 18.36
CA ALA A 84 24.13 -4.24 19.76
C ALA A 84 25.01 -3.37 20.67
N LYS A 85 24.38 -2.73 21.65
CA LYS A 85 25.08 -2.02 22.72
C LYS A 85 25.81 -3.01 23.63
N ARG A 86 26.89 -2.55 24.25
CA ARG A 86 27.82 -3.37 25.04
C ARG A 86 27.98 -2.75 26.42
N ALA A 87 27.44 -3.41 27.44
CA ALA A 87 27.58 -3.02 28.83
C ALA A 87 28.25 -4.13 29.64
N LEU A 88 29.18 -3.73 30.51
CA LEU A 88 29.91 -4.66 31.38
C LEU A 88 29.46 -4.50 32.84
N LEU A 89 29.22 -5.59 33.56
CA LEU A 89 29.00 -5.61 35.00
C LEU A 89 30.30 -5.95 35.73
N THR A 90 30.65 -5.19 36.76
CA THR A 90 31.91 -5.38 37.50
C THR A 90 31.80 -4.98 38.97
N ALA A 91 32.59 -5.58 39.86
CA ALA A 91 32.60 -5.29 41.30
C ALA A 91 33.75 -4.36 41.76
N TYR A 92 34.59 -3.88 40.83
CA TYR A 92 35.82 -3.07 41.02
C TYR A 92 36.65 -3.30 42.31
N ALA A 93 37.75 -4.05 42.14
CA ALA A 93 38.95 -3.94 42.99
C ALA A 93 40.26 -4.25 42.22
N ASP A 94 40.33 -4.12 40.89
CA ASP A 94 41.58 -4.33 40.15
C ASP A 94 41.90 -3.19 39.17
N THR A 95 43.06 -2.57 39.42
CA THR A 95 43.64 -1.38 38.80
C THR A 95 44.13 -1.59 37.36
N ASN A 96 44.00 -0.53 36.53
CA ASN A 96 44.64 -0.25 35.23
C ASN A 96 44.48 -1.28 34.09
N ALA A 97 44.67 -2.58 34.30
CA ALA A 97 44.54 -3.61 33.26
C ALA A 97 43.09 -3.80 32.76
N ALA A 98 42.10 -3.55 33.63
CA ALA A 98 40.69 -3.54 33.23
C ALA A 98 40.36 -2.34 32.34
N ILE A 99 41.00 -1.17 32.58
CA ILE A 99 40.76 0.06 31.81
C ILE A 99 41.28 -0.08 30.37
N ASP A 100 42.44 -0.70 30.18
CA ASP A 100 42.99 -0.97 28.84
C ASP A 100 42.15 -2.01 28.07
N ALA A 101 41.68 -3.06 28.74
CA ALA A 101 40.76 -4.05 28.13
C ALA A 101 39.39 -3.44 27.77
N ILE A 102 38.89 -2.49 28.56
CA ILE A 102 37.64 -1.73 28.32
C ILE A 102 37.75 -0.88 27.05
N ASN A 103 38.90 -0.24 26.83
CA ASN A 103 39.14 0.57 25.64
C ASN A 103 39.30 -0.29 24.37
N MET A 104 39.89 -1.48 24.47
CA MET A 104 40.03 -2.40 23.33
C MET A 104 38.70 -3.03 22.89
N ALA A 105 37.72 -3.15 23.79
CA ALA A 105 36.44 -3.80 23.51
C ALA A 105 35.31 -2.87 23.00
N GLN A 106 35.61 -1.58 22.83
CA GLN A 106 34.63 -0.55 22.46
C GLN A 106 33.32 -0.67 23.26
N LEU A 107 33.44 -0.76 24.59
CA LEU A 107 32.29 -0.80 25.46
C LEU A 107 31.50 0.51 25.37
N ASP A 108 30.17 0.41 25.33
CA ASP A 108 29.32 1.60 25.41
C ASP A 108 29.21 2.08 26.88
N TYR A 109 29.24 1.18 27.86
CA TYR A 109 29.21 1.53 29.29
C TYR A 109 29.70 0.41 30.22
N TYR A 110 29.97 0.72 31.49
CA TYR A 110 30.17 -0.28 32.55
C TYR A 110 29.39 0.07 33.83
N LEU A 111 28.89 -0.95 34.52
CA LEU A 111 28.01 -0.86 35.67
C LEU A 111 28.62 -1.56 36.88
N LEU A 112 28.47 -0.95 38.06
CA LEU A 112 29.01 -1.50 39.30
C LEU A 112 28.01 -2.40 40.03
N LYS A 113 28.51 -3.54 40.53
CA LYS A 113 27.80 -4.41 41.46
C LYS A 113 28.05 -3.97 42.91
N PRO A 114 27.03 -3.97 43.80
CA PRO A 114 25.61 -4.17 43.53
C PRO A 114 24.93 -2.89 43.00
N TRP A 115 23.93 -3.06 42.13
CA TRP A 115 23.18 -1.97 41.49
C TRP A 115 21.86 -1.63 42.22
N ASP A 116 21.74 -1.97 43.51
CA ASP A 116 20.55 -1.65 44.30
C ASP A 116 20.65 -0.19 44.84
N PRO A 117 19.59 0.64 44.72
CA PRO A 117 18.34 0.37 43.99
C PRO A 117 18.51 0.47 42.45
N PRO A 118 17.88 -0.43 41.66
CA PRO A 118 18.05 -0.47 40.21
C PRO A 118 17.49 0.78 39.51
N GLU A 119 16.51 1.45 40.13
CA GLU A 119 15.93 2.70 39.63
C GLU A 119 16.94 3.85 39.55
N GLU A 120 17.99 3.83 40.38
CA GLU A 120 19.02 4.87 40.40
C GLU A 120 20.28 4.45 39.66
N LYS A 121 20.67 3.17 39.76
CA LYS A 121 22.01 2.69 39.33
C LYS A 121 22.00 1.86 38.05
N LEU A 122 20.88 1.23 37.68
CA LEU A 122 20.80 0.33 36.54
C LEU A 122 19.98 0.93 35.40
N TYR A 123 18.72 1.28 35.66
CA TYR A 123 17.77 1.67 34.62
C TYR A 123 18.15 2.95 33.86
N PRO A 124 18.63 4.04 34.49
CA PRO A 124 18.97 5.25 33.74
C PRO A 124 20.04 5.00 32.67
N VAL A 125 21.07 4.21 33.01
CA VAL A 125 22.14 3.84 32.09
C VAL A 125 21.62 2.97 30.95
N LEU A 126 20.82 1.95 31.27
CA LEU A 126 20.29 1.06 30.24
C LEU A 126 19.27 1.76 29.35
N ASP A 127 18.49 2.71 29.88
CA ASP A 127 17.55 3.54 29.13
C ASP A 127 18.28 4.37 28.08
N ASP A 128 19.38 5.03 28.45
CA ASP A 128 20.21 5.80 27.51
C ASP A 128 20.78 4.90 26.40
N LEU A 129 21.36 3.75 26.76
CA LEU A 129 21.92 2.80 25.79
C LEU A 129 20.86 2.27 24.83
N LEU A 130 19.69 1.86 25.36
CA LEU A 130 18.60 1.32 24.54
C LEU A 130 17.94 2.42 23.70
N HIS A 131 17.90 3.66 24.18
CA HIS A 131 17.42 4.81 23.41
C HIS A 131 18.34 5.11 22.23
N ASP A 132 19.65 5.17 22.47
CA ASP A 132 20.67 5.35 21.43
C ASP A 132 20.61 4.21 20.39
N TRP A 133 20.47 2.97 20.87
CA TRP A 133 20.27 1.83 20.01
C TRP A 133 19.03 2.00 19.14
N GLN A 134 17.89 2.37 19.73
CA GLN A 134 16.63 2.52 19.02
C GLN A 134 16.66 3.69 18.02
N ALA A 135 17.41 4.76 18.31
CA ALA A 135 17.60 5.90 17.42
C ALA A 135 18.48 5.56 16.20
N THR A 136 19.40 4.61 16.33
CA THR A 136 20.39 4.27 15.29
C THR A 136 20.10 2.97 14.55
N PHE A 137 19.40 2.04 15.19
CA PHE A 137 19.13 0.72 14.65
C PHE A 137 18.13 0.79 13.50
N LYS A 138 18.58 0.35 12.32
CA LYS A 138 17.74 0.15 11.14
C LYS A 138 17.57 -1.34 10.91
N PRO A 139 16.38 -1.93 11.18
CA PRO A 139 16.14 -3.33 10.88
C PRO A 139 16.34 -3.58 9.38
N VAL A 140 16.95 -4.72 9.04
CA VAL A 140 17.09 -5.14 7.65
C VAL A 140 15.70 -5.37 7.08
N PHE A 141 15.35 -4.59 6.07
CA PHE A 141 14.08 -4.77 5.37
C PHE A 141 14.13 -6.09 4.58
N GLN A 142 13.30 -7.05 5.00
CA GLN A 142 13.18 -8.39 4.38
C GLN A 142 12.01 -8.49 3.38
N GLY A 143 11.47 -7.37 2.91
CA GLY A 143 10.39 -7.34 1.91
C GLY A 143 10.90 -7.11 0.48
N VAL A 144 9.95 -6.87 -0.43
CA VAL A 144 10.23 -6.56 -1.84
C VAL A 144 10.97 -5.23 -1.97
N LYS A 145 12.15 -5.22 -2.61
CA LYS A 145 12.85 -3.97 -2.93
C LYS A 145 12.64 -3.61 -4.39
N VAL A 146 12.22 -2.39 -4.67
CA VAL A 146 12.10 -1.85 -6.04
C VAL A 146 13.21 -0.82 -6.23
N ILE A 147 14.13 -1.08 -7.15
CA ILE A 147 15.24 -0.19 -7.45
C ILE A 147 14.99 0.42 -8.83
N SER A 148 14.92 1.74 -8.90
CA SER A 148 14.71 2.48 -10.15
C SER A 148 14.99 3.96 -9.90
N ASP A 149 14.94 4.79 -10.94
CA ASP A 149 14.86 6.24 -10.80
C ASP A 149 13.41 6.68 -10.51
N ARG A 150 13.24 7.95 -10.10
CA ARG A 150 11.94 8.54 -9.76
C ARG A 150 11.01 8.69 -10.97
N TRP A 151 11.55 8.82 -12.17
CA TRP A 151 10.83 9.26 -13.36
C TRP A 151 10.42 8.11 -14.28
N SER A 152 10.79 6.87 -13.92
CA SER A 152 10.38 5.67 -14.63
C SER A 152 8.87 5.39 -14.48
N PRO A 153 8.09 5.41 -15.58
CA PRO A 153 6.68 5.00 -15.56
C PRO A 153 6.47 3.56 -15.10
N ASP A 154 7.35 2.65 -15.52
CA ASP A 154 7.31 1.24 -15.12
C ASP A 154 7.51 1.09 -13.60
N SER A 155 8.45 1.84 -13.02
CA SER A 155 8.64 1.92 -11.56
C SER A 155 7.39 2.45 -10.87
N HIS A 156 6.76 3.51 -11.39
CA HIS A 156 5.50 4.01 -10.84
C HIS A 156 4.41 2.93 -10.86
N ALA A 157 4.22 2.23 -11.97
CA ALA A 157 3.22 1.17 -12.09
C ALA A 157 3.44 0.03 -11.07
N LEU A 158 4.67 -0.44 -10.90
CA LEU A 158 5.00 -1.48 -9.90
C LEU A 158 4.80 -1.00 -8.46
N ARG A 159 5.20 0.25 -8.16
CA ARG A 159 5.03 0.84 -6.82
C ARG A 159 3.55 1.06 -6.48
N ASP A 160 2.77 1.59 -7.42
CA ASP A 160 1.32 1.77 -7.24
C ASP A 160 0.64 0.41 -7.04
N PHE A 161 0.99 -0.59 -7.85
CA PHE A 161 0.49 -1.97 -7.72
C PHE A 161 0.76 -2.56 -6.33
N LEU A 162 2.02 -2.54 -5.87
CA LEU A 162 2.41 -3.07 -4.55
C LEU A 162 1.70 -2.32 -3.42
N SER A 163 1.64 -0.98 -3.50
CA SER A 163 0.98 -0.13 -2.51
C SER A 163 -0.51 -0.44 -2.40
N ARG A 164 -1.21 -0.49 -3.53
CA ARG A 164 -2.67 -0.72 -3.59
C ARG A 164 -3.05 -2.15 -3.20
N ASN A 165 -2.20 -3.13 -3.51
CA ASN A 165 -2.36 -4.52 -3.06
C ASN A 165 -1.79 -4.79 -1.66
N GLN A 166 -1.30 -3.75 -0.96
CA GLN A 166 -0.82 -3.81 0.42
C GLN A 166 0.34 -4.78 0.61
N VAL A 167 1.16 -4.95 -0.42
CA VAL A 167 2.39 -5.71 -0.37
C VAL A 167 3.48 -4.77 0.15
N PRO A 168 4.07 -5.04 1.33
CA PRO A 168 5.10 -4.18 1.88
C PRO A 168 6.34 -4.18 0.98
N TYR A 169 6.78 -3.00 0.57
CA TYR A 169 7.96 -2.83 -0.28
C TYR A 169 8.81 -1.65 0.15
N ARG A 170 10.07 -1.65 -0.29
CA ARG A 170 11.00 -0.51 -0.14
C ARG A 170 11.45 -0.08 -1.51
N TRP A 171 11.13 1.15 -1.88
CA TRP A 171 11.69 1.77 -3.08
C TRP A 171 13.05 2.39 -2.75
N LEU A 172 14.02 2.15 -3.63
CA LEU A 172 15.36 2.71 -3.55
C LEU A 172 15.64 3.46 -4.85
N ASP A 173 15.71 4.79 -4.74
CA ASP A 173 16.08 5.65 -5.85
C ASP A 173 17.57 5.49 -6.19
N ILE A 174 17.87 5.02 -7.40
CA ILE A 174 19.25 4.80 -7.85
C ILE A 174 20.06 6.11 -7.95
N GLU A 175 19.39 7.24 -8.19
CA GLU A 175 20.04 8.53 -8.34
C GLU A 175 20.57 9.07 -7.00
N SER A 176 19.87 8.80 -5.90
CA SER A 176 20.19 9.34 -4.58
C SER A 176 20.69 8.33 -3.56
N ASN A 177 20.53 7.02 -3.80
CA ASN A 177 20.80 5.97 -2.81
C ASN A 177 22.02 5.10 -3.13
N GLN A 178 23.02 5.09 -2.25
CA GLN A 178 24.22 4.25 -2.41
C GLN A 178 23.92 2.74 -2.30
N GLU A 179 22.98 2.33 -1.45
CA GLU A 179 22.53 0.92 -1.33
C GLU A 179 21.95 0.45 -2.67
N ALA A 180 21.16 1.27 -3.36
CA ALA A 180 20.62 0.94 -4.68
C ALA A 180 21.73 0.65 -5.70
N ARG A 181 22.74 1.51 -5.79
CA ARG A 181 23.85 1.35 -6.75
C ARG A 181 24.67 0.08 -6.47
N GLN A 182 24.89 -0.24 -5.19
CA GLN A 182 25.56 -1.48 -4.80
C GLN A 182 24.73 -2.71 -5.17
N LEU A 183 23.42 -2.70 -4.87
CA LEU A 183 22.52 -3.81 -5.21
C LEU A 183 22.43 -4.06 -6.72
N VAL A 184 22.37 -3.00 -7.51
CA VAL A 184 22.39 -3.08 -8.99
C VAL A 184 23.72 -3.67 -9.48
N THR A 185 24.84 -3.27 -8.88
CA THR A 185 26.15 -3.86 -9.19
C THR A 185 26.18 -5.37 -8.87
N TYR A 186 25.68 -5.77 -7.70
CA TYR A 186 25.60 -7.18 -7.30
C TYR A 186 24.65 -8.00 -8.17
N ALA A 187 23.61 -7.36 -8.73
CA ALA A 187 22.70 -7.97 -9.68
C ALA A 187 23.34 -8.17 -11.08
N GLY A 188 24.56 -7.69 -11.32
CA GLY A 188 25.26 -7.81 -12.61
C GLY A 188 24.89 -6.72 -13.63
N GLU A 189 24.25 -5.64 -13.19
CA GLU A 189 23.66 -4.59 -14.03
C GLU A 189 24.51 -3.30 -14.00
N LYS A 190 25.85 -3.42 -14.00
CA LYS A 190 26.75 -2.31 -13.61
C LYS A 190 26.87 -1.18 -14.64
N ASP A 191 26.99 -1.51 -15.93
CA ASP A 191 27.37 -0.53 -16.96
C ASP A 191 26.17 0.11 -17.68
N ASN A 192 25.04 -0.59 -17.75
CA ASN A 192 23.78 -0.07 -18.27
C ASN A 192 22.59 -0.77 -17.57
N PRO A 193 22.20 -0.31 -16.37
CA PRO A 193 21.23 -1.05 -15.57
C PRO A 193 19.85 -1.07 -16.23
N CYS A 194 19.31 -2.27 -16.42
CA CYS A 194 17.92 -2.43 -16.83
C CYS A 194 16.98 -2.20 -15.64
N LEU A 195 16.38 -1.01 -15.54
CA LEU A 195 15.47 -0.61 -14.47
C LEU A 195 14.01 -0.54 -14.95
N PRO A 196 13.01 -0.80 -14.09
CA PRO A 196 13.13 -1.13 -12.66
C PRO A 196 13.68 -2.54 -12.40
N LEU A 197 14.51 -2.66 -11.38
CA LEU A 197 15.00 -3.93 -10.84
C LEU A 197 14.24 -4.24 -9.55
N VAL A 198 13.58 -5.39 -9.48
CA VAL A 198 12.88 -5.85 -8.27
C VAL A 198 13.65 -6.98 -7.62
N LEU A 199 13.90 -6.87 -6.31
CA LEU A 199 14.52 -7.93 -5.51
C LEU A 199 13.49 -8.49 -4.54
N LEU A 200 13.28 -9.80 -4.59
CA LEU A 200 12.34 -10.51 -3.73
C LEU A 200 13.01 -10.90 -2.40
N PRO A 201 12.22 -11.19 -1.34
CA PRO A 201 12.75 -11.70 -0.07
C PRO A 201 13.57 -12.99 -0.22
N SER A 202 13.29 -13.79 -1.25
CA SER A 202 14.02 -15.02 -1.60
C SER A 202 15.45 -14.76 -2.12
N GLY A 203 15.77 -13.52 -2.49
CA GLY A 203 17.00 -13.15 -3.19
C GLY A 203 16.91 -13.23 -4.71
N GLU A 204 15.77 -13.69 -5.26
CA GLU A 204 15.51 -13.66 -6.70
C GLU A 204 15.38 -12.21 -7.20
N LYS A 205 15.82 -11.99 -8.44
CA LYS A 205 15.78 -10.70 -9.12
C LYS A 205 14.85 -10.75 -10.33
N LEU A 206 14.08 -9.69 -10.52
CA LEU A 206 13.24 -9.48 -11.70
C LEU A 206 13.66 -8.18 -12.38
N VAL A 207 13.94 -8.24 -13.68
CA VAL A 207 14.39 -7.09 -14.47
C VAL A 207 13.22 -6.63 -15.32
N LYS A 208 12.77 -5.39 -15.13
CA LYS A 208 11.58 -4.81 -15.78
C LYS A 208 10.36 -5.74 -15.77
N PRO A 209 9.96 -6.31 -14.61
CA PRO A 209 8.80 -7.19 -14.56
C PRO A 209 7.53 -6.41 -14.88
N SER A 210 6.54 -7.11 -15.45
CA SER A 210 5.17 -6.62 -15.46
C SER A 210 4.55 -6.71 -14.05
N THR A 211 3.41 -6.05 -13.84
CA THR A 211 2.64 -6.19 -12.60
C THR A 211 2.16 -7.63 -12.40
N THR A 212 1.86 -8.36 -13.47
CA THR A 212 1.47 -9.77 -13.43
C THR A 212 2.61 -10.68 -12.99
N ASP A 213 3.82 -10.49 -13.54
CA ASP A 213 5.01 -11.25 -13.13
C ASP A 213 5.28 -11.03 -11.63
N LEU A 214 5.18 -9.77 -11.18
CA LEU A 214 5.39 -9.43 -9.79
C LEU A 214 4.30 -10.04 -8.88
N ALA A 215 3.03 -10.02 -9.31
CA ALA A 215 1.91 -10.58 -8.57
C ALA A 215 2.10 -12.07 -8.25
N GLN A 216 2.49 -12.86 -9.25
CA GLN A 216 2.77 -14.29 -9.09
C GLN A 216 3.88 -14.52 -8.06
N GLN A 217 4.95 -13.72 -8.14
CA GLN A 217 6.12 -13.82 -7.27
C GLN A 217 5.84 -13.41 -5.82
N VAL A 218 4.86 -12.55 -5.58
CA VAL A 218 4.41 -12.18 -4.23
C VAL A 218 3.26 -13.06 -3.72
N GLY A 219 2.93 -14.15 -4.43
CA GLY A 219 1.95 -15.15 -4.01
C GLY A 219 0.50 -14.70 -4.17
N MET A 220 0.22 -13.77 -5.09
CA MET A 220 -1.16 -13.41 -5.42
C MET A 220 -1.77 -14.43 -6.38
N GLN A 221 -3.08 -14.61 -6.24
CA GLN A 221 -3.82 -15.52 -7.10
C GLN A 221 -4.24 -14.79 -8.38
N THR A 222 -3.74 -15.23 -9.53
CA THR A 222 -4.05 -14.66 -10.85
C THR A 222 -4.92 -15.58 -11.71
N GLU A 223 -4.98 -16.87 -11.35
CA GLU A 223 -5.67 -17.92 -12.08
C GLU A 223 -6.83 -18.50 -11.26
N ALA A 224 -7.90 -18.81 -11.96
CA ALA A 224 -9.07 -19.47 -11.39
C ALA A 224 -8.75 -20.92 -11.01
N ALA A 225 -9.12 -21.32 -9.80
CA ALA A 225 -9.03 -22.69 -9.33
C ALA A 225 -10.08 -23.58 -10.00
N ASN A 226 -11.13 -23.00 -10.59
CA ASN A 226 -12.23 -23.73 -11.21
C ASN A 226 -12.69 -23.07 -12.50
N PRO A 227 -13.18 -23.85 -13.48
CA PRO A 227 -13.74 -23.29 -14.70
C PRO A 227 -15.17 -22.74 -14.51
N PHE A 228 -15.80 -23.01 -13.36
CA PHE A 228 -17.22 -22.72 -13.11
C PHE A 228 -17.52 -22.22 -11.68
N TYR A 229 -18.37 -21.19 -11.60
CA TYR A 229 -18.84 -20.55 -10.36
C TYR A 229 -20.35 -20.27 -10.38
N ASP A 230 -20.99 -20.22 -9.21
CA ASP A 230 -22.38 -19.77 -9.12
C ASP A 230 -22.46 -18.26 -9.42
N LEU A 231 -21.47 -17.51 -8.93
CA LEU A 231 -21.40 -16.06 -9.05
C LEU A 231 -19.99 -15.60 -9.45
N VAL A 232 -19.88 -14.91 -10.59
CA VAL A 232 -18.69 -14.14 -10.98
C VAL A 232 -18.95 -12.66 -10.74
N ILE A 233 -17.98 -11.97 -10.15
CA ILE A 233 -18.02 -10.52 -9.91
C ILE A 233 -16.84 -9.89 -10.64
N VAL A 234 -17.12 -8.94 -11.53
CA VAL A 234 -16.10 -8.21 -12.30
C VAL A 234 -15.90 -6.84 -11.68
N GLY A 235 -14.76 -6.64 -11.01
CA GLY A 235 -14.40 -5.42 -10.30
C GLY A 235 -14.39 -5.61 -8.79
N GLY A 236 -13.28 -5.23 -8.16
CA GLY A 236 -13.00 -5.30 -6.73
C GLY A 236 -13.15 -3.98 -5.98
N GLY A 237 -13.94 -3.03 -6.49
CA GLY A 237 -14.33 -1.82 -5.76
C GLY A 237 -15.26 -2.11 -4.56
N PRO A 238 -15.70 -1.10 -3.79
CA PRO A 238 -16.58 -1.31 -2.64
C PRO A 238 -17.87 -2.07 -2.95
N ALA A 239 -18.44 -1.88 -4.14
CA ALA A 239 -19.63 -2.61 -4.57
C ALA A 239 -19.34 -4.09 -4.84
N GLY A 240 -18.27 -4.40 -5.57
CA GLY A 240 -17.88 -5.78 -5.86
C GLY A 240 -17.42 -6.53 -4.62
N LEU A 241 -16.66 -5.88 -3.74
CA LEU A 241 -16.28 -6.44 -2.43
C LEU A 241 -17.49 -6.76 -1.57
N ALA A 242 -18.51 -5.89 -1.55
CA ALA A 242 -19.75 -6.16 -0.84
C ALA A 242 -20.50 -7.36 -1.46
N ALA A 243 -20.66 -7.39 -2.79
CA ALA A 243 -21.27 -8.52 -3.48
C ALA A 243 -20.52 -9.84 -3.21
N ALA A 244 -19.20 -9.81 -3.14
CA ALA A 244 -18.36 -10.97 -2.88
C ALA A 244 -18.57 -11.52 -1.47
N VAL A 245 -18.54 -10.63 -0.47
CA VAL A 245 -18.80 -11.00 0.93
C VAL A 245 -20.19 -11.61 1.08
N TYR A 246 -21.22 -10.94 0.56
CA TYR A 246 -22.60 -11.41 0.72
C TYR A 246 -22.84 -12.71 -0.05
N GLY A 247 -22.39 -12.79 -1.31
CA GLY A 247 -22.55 -13.99 -2.15
C GLY A 247 -21.94 -15.23 -1.51
N ALA A 248 -20.68 -15.14 -1.06
CA ALA A 248 -20.04 -16.27 -0.40
C ALA A 248 -20.65 -16.57 0.98
N SER A 249 -21.05 -15.56 1.76
CA SER A 249 -21.68 -15.78 3.07
C SER A 249 -23.04 -16.47 2.99
N GLU A 250 -23.74 -16.32 1.85
CA GLU A 250 -25.03 -16.96 1.55
C GLU A 250 -24.86 -18.31 0.81
N GLY A 251 -23.62 -18.79 0.67
CA GLY A 251 -23.31 -20.13 0.19
C GLY A 251 -23.02 -20.25 -1.30
N LEU A 252 -22.94 -19.14 -2.05
CA LEU A 252 -22.60 -19.17 -3.47
C LEU A 252 -21.09 -19.40 -3.66
N ARG A 253 -20.73 -20.31 -4.57
CA ARG A 253 -19.37 -20.41 -5.07
C ARG A 253 -19.03 -19.15 -5.85
N THR A 254 -18.23 -18.27 -5.25
CA THR A 254 -18.02 -16.90 -5.72
C THR A 254 -16.57 -16.64 -6.10
N VAL A 255 -16.36 -16.06 -7.28
CA VAL A 255 -15.06 -15.49 -7.69
C VAL A 255 -15.20 -14.00 -7.98
N MET A 256 -14.23 -13.21 -7.52
CA MET A 256 -14.10 -11.79 -7.81
C MET A 256 -12.84 -11.55 -8.64
N ILE A 257 -13.00 -10.88 -9.78
CA ILE A 257 -11.94 -10.62 -10.75
C ILE A 257 -11.63 -9.12 -10.72
N GLU A 258 -10.40 -8.75 -10.42
CA GLU A 258 -9.97 -7.36 -10.27
C GLU A 258 -8.68 -7.09 -11.06
N ARG A 259 -8.75 -6.11 -11.96
CA ARG A 259 -7.67 -5.82 -12.92
C ARG A 259 -6.42 -5.19 -12.32
N GLU A 260 -6.56 -4.47 -11.21
CA GLU A 260 -5.46 -3.70 -10.61
C GLU A 260 -5.26 -4.09 -9.14
N ALA A 261 -6.24 -3.74 -8.30
CA ALA A 261 -6.16 -3.94 -6.86
C ALA A 261 -7.54 -3.80 -6.20
N PRO A 262 -7.88 -4.65 -5.23
CA PRO A 262 -9.10 -4.49 -4.45
C PRO A 262 -9.18 -3.12 -3.77
N GLY A 263 -10.40 -2.58 -3.72
CA GLY A 263 -10.71 -1.21 -3.30
C GLY A 263 -11.04 -0.28 -4.46
N GLY A 264 -10.62 -0.61 -5.69
CA GLY A 264 -10.86 0.22 -6.88
C GLY A 264 -10.44 1.67 -6.68
N GLN A 265 -11.16 2.62 -7.30
CA GLN A 265 -10.89 4.05 -7.10
C GLN A 265 -11.00 4.50 -5.64
N ALA A 266 -11.99 3.98 -4.90
CA ALA A 266 -12.17 4.34 -3.49
C ALA A 266 -10.95 4.00 -2.65
N GLY A 267 -10.24 2.91 -2.98
CA GLY A 267 -8.98 2.49 -2.35
C GLY A 267 -7.88 3.54 -2.36
N THR A 268 -7.90 4.45 -3.35
CA THR A 268 -6.91 5.54 -3.50
C THR A 268 -7.23 6.77 -2.64
N SER A 269 -8.42 6.81 -2.01
CA SER A 269 -8.82 7.91 -1.14
C SER A 269 -8.01 7.92 0.16
N SER A 270 -7.42 9.06 0.48
CA SER A 270 -6.65 9.26 1.71
C SER A 270 -7.53 9.24 2.97
N ARG A 271 -8.78 9.69 2.85
CA ARG A 271 -9.74 9.72 3.96
C ARG A 271 -11.19 9.69 3.45
N ILE A 272 -11.98 8.79 4.03
CA ILE A 272 -13.43 8.68 3.87
C ILE A 272 -14.05 8.99 5.24
N GLU A 273 -14.70 10.15 5.34
CA GLU A 273 -15.33 10.62 6.58
C GLU A 273 -16.83 10.34 6.63
N ASN A 274 -17.45 10.11 5.48
CA ASN A 274 -18.91 9.99 5.33
C ASN A 274 -19.38 8.52 5.18
N TYR A 275 -18.63 7.56 5.73
CA TYR A 275 -19.01 6.16 5.75
C TYR A 275 -19.43 5.77 7.18
N LEU A 276 -20.72 5.46 7.33
CA LEU A 276 -21.35 5.19 8.62
C LEU A 276 -20.67 4.01 9.34
N GLY A 277 -20.53 4.11 10.67
CA GLY A 277 -19.86 3.11 11.50
C GLY A 277 -18.38 3.41 11.79
N PHE A 278 -17.80 4.44 11.15
CA PHE A 278 -16.43 4.87 11.40
C PHE A 278 -16.44 6.32 11.88
N PRO A 279 -16.57 6.57 13.20
CA PRO A 279 -16.78 7.92 13.74
C PRO A 279 -15.60 8.86 13.50
N VAL A 280 -14.40 8.31 13.34
CA VAL A 280 -13.20 9.05 12.95
C VAL A 280 -12.90 8.91 11.45
N GLY A 281 -13.75 8.28 10.66
CA GLY A 281 -13.45 7.91 9.28
C GLY A 281 -12.31 6.88 9.16
N LEU A 282 -11.95 6.56 7.93
CA LEU A 282 -10.86 5.63 7.59
C LEU A 282 -10.29 5.94 6.20
N SER A 283 -9.14 5.38 5.84
CA SER A 283 -8.65 5.46 4.45
C SER A 283 -9.42 4.49 3.55
N GLY A 284 -9.44 4.77 2.25
CA GLY A 284 -9.99 3.83 1.27
C GLY A 284 -9.28 2.47 1.27
N SER A 285 -7.95 2.50 1.42
CA SER A 285 -7.13 1.28 1.51
C SER A 285 -7.43 0.43 2.74
N ASP A 286 -7.73 1.04 3.90
CA ASP A 286 -8.12 0.28 5.10
C ASP A 286 -9.51 -0.34 4.93
N LEU A 287 -10.46 0.38 4.32
CA LEU A 287 -11.77 -0.16 3.98
C LEU A 287 -11.65 -1.40 3.07
N ALA A 288 -10.86 -1.28 1.99
CA ALA A 288 -10.62 -2.36 1.05
C ALA A 288 -9.96 -3.58 1.72
N ARG A 289 -8.92 -3.37 2.53
CA ARG A 289 -8.24 -4.43 3.29
C ARG A 289 -9.20 -5.25 4.15
N ARG A 290 -10.04 -4.55 4.91
CA ARG A 290 -11.02 -5.18 5.82
C ARG A 290 -12.01 -6.02 5.03
N ALA A 291 -12.51 -5.50 3.92
CA ALA A 291 -13.44 -6.21 3.05
C ALA A 291 -12.79 -7.43 2.37
N VAL A 292 -11.56 -7.31 1.85
CA VAL A 292 -10.79 -8.45 1.30
C VAL A 292 -10.59 -9.54 2.35
N THR A 293 -10.21 -9.15 3.58
CA THR A 293 -10.03 -10.09 4.70
C THR A 293 -11.33 -10.84 4.99
N GLN A 294 -12.47 -10.14 4.96
CA GLN A 294 -13.79 -10.74 5.15
C GLN A 294 -14.18 -11.67 3.99
N ALA A 295 -13.98 -11.24 2.74
CA ALA A 295 -14.27 -12.05 1.55
C ALA A 295 -13.47 -13.36 1.55
N LYS A 296 -12.15 -13.28 1.78
CA LYS A 296 -11.28 -14.46 1.89
C LYS A 296 -11.72 -15.41 3.01
N ARG A 297 -12.15 -14.88 4.16
CA ARG A 297 -12.66 -15.69 5.28
C ARG A 297 -13.90 -16.52 4.89
N PHE A 298 -14.74 -16.00 3.99
CA PHE A 298 -15.90 -16.73 3.46
C PHE A 298 -15.57 -17.64 2.27
N GLY A 299 -14.30 -17.72 1.86
CA GLY A 299 -13.89 -18.58 0.75
C GLY A 299 -14.09 -17.96 -0.63
N VAL A 300 -14.27 -16.63 -0.71
CA VAL A 300 -14.24 -15.93 -2.01
C VAL A 300 -12.86 -16.11 -2.63
N GLU A 301 -12.86 -16.55 -3.88
CA GLU A 301 -11.68 -16.55 -4.70
C GLU A 301 -11.47 -15.15 -5.31
N ILE A 302 -10.27 -14.58 -5.18
CA ILE A 302 -9.97 -13.22 -5.66
C ILE A 302 -8.83 -13.29 -6.64
N LEU A 303 -9.13 -13.07 -7.92
CA LEU A 303 -8.15 -13.03 -9.00
C LEU A 303 -7.67 -11.58 -9.17
N THR A 304 -6.39 -11.32 -8.86
CA THR A 304 -5.82 -9.98 -8.95
C THR A 304 -4.28 -10.01 -9.10
N PRO A 305 -3.71 -9.27 -10.06
CA PRO A 305 -4.37 -8.54 -11.13
C PRO A 305 -4.86 -9.48 -12.23
N GLN A 306 -6.11 -9.34 -12.66
CA GLN A 306 -6.68 -10.04 -13.82
C GLN A 306 -7.81 -9.22 -14.43
N GLU A 307 -7.80 -9.05 -15.75
CA GLU A 307 -8.80 -8.25 -16.47
C GLU A 307 -9.77 -9.15 -17.24
N VAL A 308 -11.05 -8.77 -17.23
CA VAL A 308 -12.06 -9.37 -18.11
C VAL A 308 -12.13 -8.56 -19.40
N THR A 309 -11.99 -9.25 -20.54
CA THR A 309 -11.87 -8.66 -21.87
C THR A 309 -13.04 -8.99 -22.79
N GLY A 310 -13.94 -9.89 -22.38
CA GLY A 310 -15.09 -10.29 -23.17
C GLY A 310 -16.16 -11.01 -22.35
N ILE A 311 -17.38 -11.02 -22.90
CA ILE A 311 -18.49 -11.84 -22.42
C ILE A 311 -19.20 -12.50 -23.58
N ARG A 312 -19.56 -13.77 -23.41
CA ARG A 312 -20.49 -14.50 -24.27
C ARG A 312 -21.58 -15.19 -23.45
N LEU A 313 -22.75 -15.35 -24.07
CA LEU A 313 -23.91 -15.99 -23.47
C LEU A 313 -24.09 -17.36 -24.11
N GLU A 314 -24.25 -18.41 -23.30
CA GLU A 314 -24.58 -19.76 -23.75
C GLU A 314 -25.67 -20.35 -22.88
N ASP A 315 -26.88 -20.48 -23.43
CA ASP A 315 -28.07 -20.94 -22.70
C ASP A 315 -28.25 -20.19 -21.37
N ASN A 316 -28.08 -20.91 -20.25
CA ASN A 316 -28.20 -20.38 -18.90
C ASN A 316 -26.86 -19.89 -18.31
N TYR A 317 -25.77 -19.95 -19.08
CA TYR A 317 -24.42 -19.63 -18.63
C TYR A 317 -23.91 -18.31 -19.20
N ARG A 318 -23.14 -17.61 -18.37
CA ARG A 318 -22.38 -16.41 -18.74
C ARG A 318 -20.91 -16.75 -18.67
N ILE A 319 -20.23 -16.53 -19.78
CA ILE A 319 -18.83 -16.91 -19.91
C ILE A 319 -18.02 -15.64 -20.12
N VAL A 320 -17.11 -15.40 -19.19
CA VAL A 320 -16.21 -14.23 -19.23
C VAL A 320 -14.84 -14.67 -19.73
N THR A 321 -14.29 -13.90 -20.65
CA THR A 321 -12.93 -14.10 -21.18
C THR A 321 -11.96 -13.21 -20.41
N LEU A 322 -10.83 -13.78 -19.97
CA LEU A 322 -9.80 -13.06 -19.26
C LEU A 322 -8.70 -12.55 -20.22
N SER A 323 -7.85 -11.65 -19.73
CA SER A 323 -6.77 -11.05 -20.53
C SER A 323 -5.70 -12.05 -21.00
N ASP A 324 -5.56 -13.17 -20.31
CA ASP A 324 -4.68 -14.29 -20.69
C ASP A 324 -5.34 -15.27 -21.68
N GLY A 325 -6.59 -15.02 -22.07
CA GLY A 325 -7.36 -15.86 -22.98
C GLY A 325 -8.09 -17.02 -22.31
N SER A 326 -7.93 -17.24 -21.00
CA SER A 326 -8.72 -18.20 -20.25
C SER A 326 -10.19 -17.75 -20.13
N GLU A 327 -11.08 -18.71 -19.87
CA GLU A 327 -12.51 -18.44 -19.73
C GLU A 327 -13.04 -18.97 -18.40
N ILE A 328 -13.96 -18.21 -17.80
CA ILE A 328 -14.69 -18.61 -16.59
C ILE A 328 -16.18 -18.59 -16.88
N SER A 329 -16.86 -19.70 -16.58
CA SER A 329 -18.31 -19.86 -16.74
C SER A 329 -19.03 -19.60 -15.42
N CYS A 330 -20.25 -19.03 -15.49
CA CYS A 330 -21.07 -18.83 -14.31
C CYS A 330 -22.58 -18.82 -14.54
N HIS A 331 -23.34 -19.09 -13.48
CA HIS A 331 -24.79 -18.92 -13.47
C HIS A 331 -25.26 -17.50 -13.22
N ALA A 332 -24.43 -16.61 -12.67
CA ALA A 332 -24.76 -15.20 -12.45
C ALA A 332 -23.50 -14.33 -12.53
N LEU A 333 -23.67 -13.13 -13.10
CA LEU A 333 -22.58 -12.18 -13.30
C LEU A 333 -22.95 -10.82 -12.68
N ILE A 334 -22.09 -10.29 -11.83
CA ILE A 334 -22.20 -8.91 -11.32
C ILE A 334 -21.09 -8.07 -11.92
N LEU A 335 -21.48 -7.02 -12.65
CA LEU A 335 -20.59 -6.00 -13.20
C LEU A 335 -20.42 -4.87 -12.16
N ALA A 336 -19.26 -4.84 -11.51
CA ALA A 336 -18.92 -3.94 -10.41
C ALA A 336 -17.62 -3.14 -10.66
N MET A 337 -17.28 -2.93 -11.94
CA MET A 337 -15.99 -2.35 -12.37
C MET A 337 -15.81 -0.87 -12.03
N GLY A 338 -16.87 -0.22 -11.53
CA GLY A 338 -16.85 1.21 -11.22
C GLY A 338 -16.49 2.05 -12.44
N VAL A 339 -15.54 2.97 -12.25
CA VAL A 339 -15.08 3.92 -13.27
C VAL A 339 -13.56 4.09 -13.20
N SER A 340 -12.97 4.54 -14.31
CA SER A 340 -11.56 4.93 -14.43
C SER A 340 -11.44 6.45 -14.53
N TRP A 341 -10.30 7.03 -14.14
CA TRP A 341 -10.09 8.47 -14.32
C TRP A 341 -10.17 8.85 -15.80
N ARG A 342 -10.88 9.94 -16.09
CA ARG A 342 -10.92 10.49 -17.44
C ARG A 342 -9.53 11.00 -17.80
N ARG A 343 -9.01 10.54 -18.94
CA ARG A 343 -7.74 10.99 -19.51
C ARG A 343 -7.85 12.44 -20.01
N LEU A 344 -6.82 13.23 -19.75
CA LEU A 344 -6.71 14.61 -20.24
C LEU A 344 -6.07 14.59 -21.63
N SER A 345 -6.89 14.72 -22.67
CA SER A 345 -6.47 14.72 -24.07
C SER A 345 -5.81 16.04 -24.47
N VAL A 346 -4.58 16.27 -24.01
CA VAL A 346 -3.74 17.41 -24.44
C VAL A 346 -2.34 16.90 -24.82
N PRO A 347 -1.65 17.56 -25.76
CA PRO A 347 -0.31 17.15 -26.17
C PRO A 347 0.66 17.01 -25.00
N GLY A 348 1.49 15.98 -25.03
CA GLY A 348 2.52 15.67 -24.03
C GLY A 348 2.02 14.96 -22.76
N VAL A 349 0.74 15.04 -22.39
CA VAL A 349 0.26 14.45 -21.12
C VAL A 349 0.44 12.94 -21.06
N GLU A 350 0.09 12.21 -22.13
CA GLU A 350 0.21 10.75 -22.13
C GLU A 350 1.67 10.30 -22.04
N GLN A 351 2.58 11.01 -22.72
CA GLN A 351 4.03 10.73 -22.70
C GLN A 351 4.62 10.79 -21.29
N PHE A 352 4.15 11.72 -20.45
CA PHE A 352 4.68 11.92 -19.09
C PHE A 352 3.86 11.21 -18.01
N THR A 353 2.90 10.35 -18.38
CA THR A 353 2.11 9.59 -17.41
C THR A 353 3.01 8.61 -16.67
N GLY A 354 3.06 8.71 -15.33
CA GLY A 354 4.01 7.97 -14.48
C GLY A 354 5.40 8.60 -14.40
N ALA A 355 5.67 9.66 -15.16
CA ALA A 355 6.93 10.42 -15.21
C ALA A 355 6.70 11.92 -14.91
N GLY A 356 5.90 12.20 -13.87
CA GLY A 356 5.56 13.57 -13.45
C GLY A 356 4.11 13.98 -13.74
N VAL A 357 3.38 13.23 -14.56
CA VAL A 357 1.91 13.34 -14.70
C VAL A 357 1.25 12.11 -14.07
N TYR A 358 0.27 12.34 -13.19
CA TYR A 358 -0.41 11.28 -12.45
C TYR A 358 -1.93 11.50 -12.44
N TYR A 359 -2.67 10.40 -12.36
CA TYR A 359 -4.14 10.41 -12.24
C TYR A 359 -4.56 10.00 -10.83
N GLY A 360 -5.49 10.75 -10.24
CA GLY A 360 -5.82 10.59 -8.83
C GLY A 360 -4.71 11.06 -7.90
N ALA A 361 -4.80 10.71 -6.61
CA ALA A 361 -3.90 11.22 -5.59
C ALA A 361 -2.50 10.59 -5.59
N ALA A 362 -2.26 9.56 -6.42
CA ALA A 362 -0.98 8.82 -6.56
C ALA A 362 -0.09 8.93 -5.32
N GLN A 363 -0.58 8.40 -4.18
CA GLN A 363 -0.02 8.68 -2.85
C GLN A 363 1.46 8.27 -2.73
N THR A 364 1.90 7.33 -3.57
CA THR A 364 3.28 6.89 -3.71
C THR A 364 4.25 8.02 -4.06
N GLU A 365 3.78 9.09 -4.68
CA GLU A 365 4.62 10.21 -5.12
C GLU A 365 4.65 11.38 -4.13
N ALA A 366 3.76 11.41 -3.13
CA ALA A 366 3.61 12.56 -2.24
C ALA A 366 4.88 12.91 -1.46
N ALA A 367 5.63 11.90 -1.02
CA ALA A 367 6.92 12.11 -0.36
C ALA A 367 7.97 12.73 -1.30
N ALA A 368 7.89 12.41 -2.60
CA ALA A 368 8.80 12.92 -3.61
C ALA A 368 8.46 14.36 -4.03
N CYS A 369 7.22 14.81 -3.83
CA CYS A 369 6.79 16.20 -4.05
C CYS A 369 7.28 17.19 -2.98
N LYS A 370 8.11 16.76 -2.03
CA LYS A 370 8.64 17.63 -0.99
C LYS A 370 9.40 18.81 -1.60
N ASP A 371 9.11 20.01 -1.13
CA ASP A 371 9.72 21.27 -1.59
C ASP A 371 9.44 21.63 -3.07
N GLU A 372 8.52 20.93 -3.75
CA GLU A 372 8.13 21.19 -5.15
C GLU A 372 6.84 22.02 -5.26
N ASP A 373 6.63 22.63 -6.44
CA ASP A 373 5.32 23.17 -6.84
C ASP A 373 4.49 22.04 -7.47
N VAL A 374 3.37 21.71 -6.83
CA VAL A 374 2.43 20.67 -7.28
C VAL A 374 1.24 21.31 -7.98
N TYR A 375 0.86 20.79 -9.15
CA TYR A 375 -0.32 21.23 -9.88
C TYR A 375 -1.43 20.19 -9.81
N VAL A 376 -2.63 20.62 -9.45
CA VAL A 376 -3.83 19.77 -9.37
C VAL A 376 -4.87 20.28 -10.37
N VAL A 377 -5.25 19.46 -11.35
CA VAL A 377 -6.26 19.80 -12.35
C VAL A 377 -7.62 19.28 -11.89
N GLY A 378 -8.52 20.18 -11.49
CA GLY A 378 -9.88 19.82 -11.07
C GLY A 378 -10.46 20.75 -10.01
N GLY A 379 -11.79 20.87 -9.98
CA GLY A 379 -12.52 21.78 -9.07
C GLY A 379 -13.59 21.10 -8.20
N ALA A 380 -13.53 19.77 -8.07
CA ALA A 380 -14.49 18.98 -7.29
C ALA A 380 -13.81 18.36 -6.05
N ASN A 381 -14.60 17.67 -5.21
CA ASN A 381 -14.14 17.11 -3.93
C ASN A 381 -12.81 16.34 -3.98
N SER A 382 -12.63 15.42 -4.94
CA SER A 382 -11.40 14.63 -5.02
C SER A 382 -10.16 15.50 -5.27
N ALA A 383 -10.29 16.54 -6.09
CA ALA A 383 -9.21 17.49 -6.35
C ALA A 383 -8.87 18.32 -5.09
N GLY A 384 -9.88 18.76 -4.35
CA GLY A 384 -9.68 19.51 -3.10
C GLY A 384 -9.04 18.66 -2.00
N GLN A 385 -9.46 17.40 -1.85
CA GLN A 385 -8.86 16.47 -0.90
C GLN A 385 -7.39 16.18 -1.25
N ALA A 386 -7.09 16.04 -2.54
CA ALA A 386 -5.71 15.89 -3.00
C ALA A 386 -4.88 17.15 -2.72
N ALA A 387 -5.44 18.35 -2.97
CA ALA A 387 -4.75 19.60 -2.68
C ALA A 387 -4.40 19.73 -1.18
N MET A 388 -5.34 19.41 -0.29
CA MET A 388 -5.12 19.38 1.16
C MET A 388 -4.15 18.28 1.62
N TYR A 389 -4.03 17.20 0.86
CA TYR A 389 -3.07 16.14 1.14
C TYR A 389 -1.65 16.58 0.74
N PHE A 390 -1.48 17.09 -0.48
CA PHE A 390 -0.19 17.56 -0.99
C PHE A 390 0.32 18.81 -0.27
N SER A 391 -0.57 19.66 0.27
CA SER A 391 -0.16 20.85 1.03
C SER A 391 0.68 20.54 2.27
N LYS A 392 0.64 19.30 2.78
CA LYS A 392 1.47 18.83 3.89
C LYS A 392 2.92 18.53 3.50
N TYR A 393 3.21 18.40 2.21
CA TYR A 393 4.50 17.96 1.68
C TYR A 393 5.10 19.00 0.72
N ALA A 394 4.29 19.54 -0.19
CA ALA A 394 4.71 20.43 -1.26
C ALA A 394 5.03 21.84 -0.75
N ARG A 395 5.93 22.53 -1.45
CA ARG A 395 6.19 23.96 -1.21
C ARG A 395 4.95 24.79 -1.54
N LYS A 396 4.29 24.48 -2.66
CA LYS A 396 3.06 25.15 -3.10
C LYS A 396 2.19 24.19 -3.87
N VAL A 397 0.88 24.26 -3.66
CA VAL A 397 -0.12 23.51 -4.43
C VAL A 397 -0.95 24.50 -5.25
N ARG A 398 -0.97 24.35 -6.58
CA ARG A 398 -1.78 25.15 -7.49
C ARG A 398 -2.93 24.34 -8.06
N MET A 399 -4.17 24.72 -7.73
CA MET A 399 -5.36 24.09 -8.27
C MET A 399 -5.80 24.80 -9.54
N LEU A 400 -5.69 24.13 -10.69
CA LEU A 400 -6.18 24.62 -11.98
C LEU A 400 -7.65 24.23 -12.14
N VAL A 401 -8.53 25.23 -12.14
CA VAL A 401 -9.98 25.04 -12.18
C VAL A 401 -10.52 25.68 -13.44
N ARG A 402 -11.19 24.90 -14.30
CA ARG A 402 -11.81 25.42 -15.54
C ARG A 402 -12.99 26.37 -15.26
N GLY A 403 -13.70 26.17 -14.15
CA GLY A 403 -14.81 27.02 -13.73
C GLY A 403 -14.36 28.27 -12.98
N GLU A 404 -15.34 29.10 -12.62
CA GLU A 404 -15.12 30.38 -11.91
C GLU A 404 -14.72 30.23 -10.43
N SER A 405 -15.05 29.09 -9.82
CA SER A 405 -14.75 28.82 -8.41
C SER A 405 -14.96 27.33 -8.09
N LEU A 406 -14.67 26.96 -6.84
CA LEU A 406 -14.87 25.61 -6.31
C LEU A 406 -16.33 25.35 -5.86
N THR A 407 -17.16 26.40 -5.69
CA THR A 407 -18.46 26.32 -5.01
C THR A 407 -19.50 25.45 -5.73
N LYS A 408 -19.39 25.29 -7.05
CA LYS A 408 -20.34 24.50 -7.85
C LYS A 408 -20.22 23.00 -7.62
N SER A 409 -19.05 22.48 -7.26
CA SER A 409 -18.78 21.04 -7.29
C SER A 409 -18.00 20.52 -6.09
N MET A 410 -17.59 21.40 -5.18
CA MET A 410 -16.88 21.04 -3.95
C MET A 410 -17.75 21.31 -2.73
N SER A 411 -17.62 20.46 -1.71
CA SER A 411 -18.31 20.60 -0.43
C SER A 411 -17.76 21.78 0.37
N GLN A 412 -18.65 22.54 1.04
CA GLN A 412 -18.30 23.79 1.72
C GLN A 412 -17.14 23.65 2.72
N TYR A 413 -17.15 22.62 3.56
CA TYR A 413 -16.08 22.40 4.55
C TYR A 413 -14.69 22.32 3.93
N LEU A 414 -14.58 21.76 2.72
CA LEU A 414 -13.32 21.57 2.01
C LEU A 414 -12.89 22.87 1.32
N ILE A 415 -13.84 23.68 0.86
CA ILE A 415 -13.58 25.04 0.37
C ILE A 415 -13.01 25.89 1.51
N ASP A 416 -13.60 25.82 2.69
CA ASP A 416 -13.15 26.57 3.86
C ASP A 416 -11.74 26.13 4.30
N GLN A 417 -11.46 24.82 4.30
CA GLN A 417 -10.12 24.28 4.57
C GLN A 417 -9.07 24.75 3.56
N ILE A 418 -9.40 24.72 2.27
CA ILE A 418 -8.49 25.18 1.21
C ILE A 418 -8.20 26.68 1.35
N ALA A 419 -9.24 27.49 1.61
CA ALA A 419 -9.09 28.93 1.79
C ALA A 419 -8.25 29.29 3.02
N GLY A 420 -8.27 28.46 4.07
CA GLY A 420 -7.46 28.62 5.28
C GLY A 420 -6.05 28.04 5.21
N THR A 421 -5.60 27.53 4.07
CA THR A 421 -4.28 26.88 3.93
C THR A 421 -3.35 27.71 3.03
N ASP A 422 -2.33 28.33 3.64
CA ASP A 422 -1.49 29.37 3.01
C ASP A 422 -0.75 28.93 1.75
N ASN A 423 -0.35 27.65 1.64
CA ASN A 423 0.41 27.15 0.51
C ASN A 423 -0.47 26.55 -0.61
N ILE A 424 -1.80 26.71 -0.55
CA ILE A 424 -2.71 26.35 -1.64
C ILE A 424 -3.15 27.61 -2.39
N GLU A 425 -2.98 27.61 -3.71
CA GLU A 425 -3.43 28.66 -4.62
C GLU A 425 -4.48 28.08 -5.58
N VAL A 426 -5.69 28.65 -5.57
CA VAL A 426 -6.73 28.31 -6.54
C VAL A 426 -6.62 29.23 -7.75
N MET A 427 -6.57 28.65 -8.94
CA MET A 427 -6.49 29.35 -10.23
C MET A 427 -7.76 29.08 -11.04
N PRO A 428 -8.84 29.87 -10.86
CA PRO A 428 -10.07 29.76 -11.64
C PRO A 428 -9.85 30.09 -13.11
N PHE A 429 -10.71 29.59 -13.99
CA PHE A 429 -10.63 29.76 -15.45
C PHE A 429 -9.36 29.23 -16.13
N HIS A 430 -8.48 28.55 -15.41
CA HIS A 430 -7.22 28.02 -15.92
C HIS A 430 -7.36 26.56 -16.37
N SER A 431 -6.77 26.21 -17.51
CA SER A 431 -6.74 24.84 -18.03
C SER A 431 -5.39 24.52 -18.67
N VAL A 432 -4.88 23.30 -18.45
CA VAL A 432 -3.68 22.81 -19.12
C VAL A 432 -3.99 22.59 -20.60
N VAL A 433 -3.12 23.08 -21.48
CA VAL A 433 -3.24 22.92 -22.94
C VAL A 433 -2.10 22.12 -23.56
N GLU A 434 -0.97 21.98 -22.86
CA GLU A 434 0.19 21.19 -23.28
C GLU A 434 1.05 20.85 -22.05
N ALA A 435 1.65 19.65 -22.03
CA ALA A 435 2.71 19.27 -21.10
C ALA A 435 4.05 19.18 -21.85
N LYS A 436 5.14 19.62 -21.24
CA LYS A 436 6.47 19.74 -21.86
C LYS A 436 7.55 19.07 -21.02
N GLY A 437 8.55 18.52 -21.71
CA GLY A 437 9.74 17.92 -21.12
C GLY A 437 10.46 16.99 -22.09
N GLY A 438 11.58 16.42 -21.64
CA GLY A 438 12.32 15.36 -22.36
C GLY A 438 11.80 13.98 -21.98
N ASP A 439 12.48 13.33 -21.03
CA ASP A 439 12.12 12.00 -20.51
C ASP A 439 11.08 12.06 -19.36
N ARG A 440 10.83 13.25 -18.83
CA ARG A 440 9.89 13.52 -17.72
C ARG A 440 9.22 14.87 -17.89
N LEU A 441 8.17 15.13 -17.11
CA LEU A 441 7.54 16.45 -17.05
C LEU A 441 8.52 17.50 -16.50
N GLU A 442 8.63 18.63 -17.20
CA GLU A 442 9.43 19.79 -16.78
C GLU A 442 8.61 21.09 -16.76
N GLY A 443 7.48 21.12 -17.46
CA GLY A 443 6.56 22.23 -17.43
C GLY A 443 5.22 21.98 -18.10
N ILE A 444 4.30 22.89 -17.87
CA ILE A 444 2.95 22.87 -18.44
C ILE A 444 2.62 24.24 -19.04
N LEU A 445 1.87 24.24 -20.14
CA LEU A 445 1.23 25.45 -20.65
C LEU A 445 -0.19 25.49 -20.12
N VAL A 446 -0.54 26.62 -19.53
CA VAL A 446 -1.86 26.85 -18.94
C VAL A 446 -2.47 28.05 -19.62
N LYS A 447 -3.70 27.88 -20.10
CA LYS A 447 -4.52 28.94 -20.68
C LYS A 447 -5.48 29.48 -19.64
N ASP A 448 -5.51 30.80 -19.48
CA ASP A 448 -6.60 31.51 -18.82
C ASP A 448 -7.71 31.78 -19.85
N SER A 449 -8.91 31.28 -19.59
CA SER A 449 -10.05 31.45 -20.49
C SER A 449 -10.73 32.82 -20.40
N GLN A 450 -10.46 33.63 -19.37
CA GLN A 450 -10.98 35.00 -19.28
C GLN A 450 -10.17 35.98 -20.14
N THR A 451 -8.84 35.89 -20.04
CA THR A 451 -7.92 36.79 -20.75
C THR A 451 -7.47 36.25 -22.10
N GLY A 452 -7.53 34.93 -22.29
CA GLY A 452 -6.96 34.24 -23.45
C GLY A 452 -5.45 34.04 -23.35
N GLU A 453 -4.80 34.52 -22.28
CA GLU A 453 -3.36 34.38 -22.07
C GLU A 453 -2.96 32.91 -21.92
N VAL A 454 -1.84 32.52 -22.54
CA VAL A 454 -1.22 31.20 -22.37
C VAL A 454 0.15 31.40 -21.75
N LYS A 455 0.35 30.81 -20.56
CA LYS A 455 1.58 30.96 -19.79
C LYS A 455 2.22 29.60 -19.51
N THR A 456 3.54 29.56 -19.58
CA THR A 456 4.34 28.38 -19.21
C THR A 456 4.64 28.41 -17.72
N PHE A 457 4.41 27.28 -17.06
CA PHE A 457 4.77 27.05 -15.66
C PHE A 457 5.75 25.89 -15.57
N LYS A 458 6.86 26.09 -14.85
CA LYS A 458 7.83 25.02 -14.55
C LYS A 458 7.25 24.13 -13.45
N THR A 459 7.20 22.84 -13.70
CA THR A 459 6.73 21.84 -12.72
C THR A 459 7.16 20.44 -13.15
N ASN A 460 7.42 19.60 -12.16
CA ASN A 460 7.67 18.17 -12.36
C ASN A 460 6.49 17.31 -11.89
N SER A 461 5.41 17.94 -11.41
CA SER A 461 4.31 17.30 -10.68
C SER A 461 2.96 17.86 -11.12
N LEU A 462 2.20 17.06 -11.89
CA LEU A 462 0.85 17.35 -12.36
C LEU A 462 -0.09 16.20 -12.00
N PHE A 463 -1.13 16.47 -11.21
CA PHE A 463 -2.13 15.49 -10.77
C PHE A 463 -3.50 15.83 -11.35
N ILE A 464 -4.15 14.87 -12.00
CA ILE A 464 -5.35 15.10 -12.81
C ILE A 464 -6.59 14.48 -12.15
N PHE A 465 -7.64 15.31 -11.96
CA PHE A 465 -8.92 14.99 -11.32
C PHE A 465 -10.12 15.54 -12.12
N ILE A 466 -10.21 15.20 -13.41
CA ILE A 466 -11.21 15.74 -14.36
C ILE A 466 -12.45 14.86 -14.55
N GLY A 467 -12.78 14.06 -13.52
CA GLY A 467 -13.89 13.12 -13.52
C GLY A 467 -13.48 11.71 -13.95
N ALA A 468 -14.48 10.87 -14.16
CA ALA A 468 -14.29 9.45 -14.40
C ALA A 468 -15.23 8.92 -15.50
N THR A 469 -14.82 7.83 -16.15
CA THR A 469 -15.52 7.15 -17.24
C THR A 469 -15.51 5.64 -17.00
N PRO A 470 -16.63 4.94 -17.24
CA PRO A 470 -16.70 3.49 -17.08
C PRO A 470 -15.86 2.79 -18.17
N SER A 471 -15.19 1.70 -17.79
CA SER A 471 -14.41 0.85 -18.72
C SER A 471 -15.26 -0.32 -19.21
N THR A 472 -16.33 -0.02 -19.95
CA THR A 472 -17.38 -0.98 -20.35
C THR A 472 -17.30 -1.40 -21.80
N GLY A 473 -16.25 -1.01 -22.54
CA GLY A 473 -16.10 -1.23 -23.98
C GLY A 473 -16.34 -2.69 -24.38
N TRP A 474 -15.68 -3.61 -23.68
CA TRP A 474 -15.71 -5.07 -23.87
C TRP A 474 -17.09 -5.74 -23.73
N LEU A 475 -18.10 -5.02 -23.25
CA LEU A 475 -19.47 -5.53 -23.18
C LEU A 475 -20.20 -5.47 -24.53
N ASP A 476 -19.63 -4.77 -25.53
CA ASP A 476 -20.16 -4.63 -26.89
C ASP A 476 -21.70 -4.47 -26.92
N ASP A 477 -22.40 -5.17 -27.81
CA ASP A 477 -23.85 -5.08 -27.94
C ASP A 477 -24.60 -6.00 -26.95
N VAL A 478 -23.88 -6.72 -26.08
CA VAL A 478 -24.48 -7.67 -25.13
C VAL A 478 -25.20 -6.93 -24.01
N VAL A 479 -24.55 -5.93 -23.41
CA VAL A 479 -25.11 -5.14 -22.30
C VAL A 479 -25.36 -3.70 -22.73
N GLN A 480 -26.60 -3.26 -22.59
CA GLN A 480 -27.03 -1.91 -22.97
C GLN A 480 -26.38 -0.83 -22.09
N ARG A 481 -25.91 0.22 -22.74
CA ARG A 481 -25.17 1.33 -22.14
C ARG A 481 -25.73 2.66 -22.64
N ASP A 482 -25.57 3.72 -21.85
CA ASP A 482 -25.82 5.08 -22.31
C ASP A 482 -24.70 5.58 -23.24
N GLU A 483 -24.89 6.74 -23.87
CA GLU A 483 -23.91 7.36 -24.78
C GLU A 483 -22.54 7.64 -24.12
N ARG A 484 -22.48 7.62 -22.78
CA ARG A 484 -21.27 7.86 -21.99
C ARG A 484 -20.66 6.55 -21.48
N GLY A 485 -21.21 5.40 -21.87
CA GLY A 485 -20.75 4.06 -21.54
C GLY A 485 -21.25 3.51 -20.20
N PHE A 486 -22.13 4.19 -19.47
CA PHE A 486 -22.68 3.66 -18.21
C PHE A 486 -23.76 2.61 -18.47
N ILE A 487 -23.78 1.55 -17.68
CA ILE A 487 -24.69 0.42 -17.88
C ILE A 487 -26.10 0.78 -17.43
N TYR A 488 -27.10 0.50 -18.26
CA TYR A 488 -28.50 0.55 -17.87
C TYR A 488 -28.89 -0.68 -17.06
N SER A 489 -29.70 -0.50 -16.02
CA SER A 489 -30.18 -1.60 -15.19
C SER A 489 -31.50 -1.26 -14.50
N GLY A 490 -32.29 -2.29 -14.19
CA GLY A 490 -33.58 -2.12 -13.52
C GLY A 490 -34.49 -1.15 -14.29
N ALA A 491 -35.04 -0.17 -13.56
CA ALA A 491 -35.96 0.82 -14.12
C ALA A 491 -35.29 1.83 -15.09
N ASP A 492 -33.96 1.92 -15.11
CA ASP A 492 -33.25 2.85 -15.99
C ASP A 492 -33.09 2.31 -17.42
N ILE A 493 -33.45 1.05 -17.67
CA ILE A 493 -33.42 0.46 -19.02
C ILE A 493 -34.52 1.09 -19.88
N PRO A 494 -34.20 1.60 -21.08
CA PRO A 494 -35.19 2.22 -21.96
C PRO A 494 -36.37 1.30 -22.30
N ASN A 495 -37.58 1.89 -22.32
CA ASN A 495 -38.80 1.18 -22.71
C ASN A 495 -38.67 0.56 -24.10
N GLY A 496 -39.14 -0.69 -24.26
CA GLY A 496 -39.06 -1.43 -25.52
C GLY A 496 -37.84 -2.35 -25.65
N ALA A 497 -36.91 -2.35 -24.69
CA ALA A 497 -35.84 -3.34 -24.64
C ALA A 497 -36.42 -4.76 -24.50
N LEU A 498 -36.04 -5.65 -25.42
CA LEU A 498 -36.43 -7.06 -25.42
C LEU A 498 -36.10 -7.70 -24.05
N TRP A 499 -37.05 -8.45 -23.51
CA TRP A 499 -36.90 -9.20 -22.27
C TRP A 499 -37.37 -10.64 -22.51
N PRO A 500 -36.51 -11.65 -22.31
CA PRO A 500 -36.83 -13.01 -22.74
C PRO A 500 -37.57 -13.83 -21.67
N LEU A 501 -37.82 -13.30 -20.48
CA LEU A 501 -38.46 -14.02 -19.37
C LEU A 501 -39.87 -13.50 -19.07
N GLU A 502 -40.73 -14.37 -18.54
CA GLU A 502 -42.10 -14.00 -18.12
C GLU A 502 -42.11 -13.06 -16.90
N ARG A 503 -41.14 -13.20 -16.00
CA ARG A 503 -40.99 -12.32 -14.83
C ARG A 503 -40.46 -10.95 -15.23
N ASP A 504 -40.75 -9.93 -14.44
CA ASP A 504 -40.09 -8.63 -14.58
C ASP A 504 -38.58 -8.70 -14.25
N ARG A 505 -37.85 -7.69 -14.72
CA ARG A 505 -36.45 -7.46 -14.37
C ARG A 505 -36.33 -7.18 -12.87
N PHE A 506 -35.32 -7.76 -12.24
CA PHE A 506 -34.97 -7.41 -10.87
C PHE A 506 -34.30 -6.04 -10.78
N LEU A 507 -34.25 -5.48 -9.57
CA LEU A 507 -33.46 -4.27 -9.32
C LEU A 507 -31.99 -4.58 -9.63
N LEU A 508 -31.32 -3.65 -10.32
CA LEU A 508 -29.91 -3.76 -10.75
C LEU A 508 -29.65 -4.81 -11.86
N GLU A 509 -30.66 -5.55 -12.32
CA GLU A 509 -30.53 -6.48 -13.46
C GLU A 509 -30.45 -5.70 -14.76
N THR A 510 -29.54 -6.10 -15.66
CA THR A 510 -29.34 -5.44 -16.96
C THR A 510 -30.40 -5.89 -17.97
N ASN A 511 -30.21 -5.57 -19.26
CA ASN A 511 -31.04 -6.12 -20.33
C ASN A 511 -30.89 -7.64 -20.51
N VAL A 512 -29.88 -8.25 -19.89
CA VAL A 512 -29.61 -9.70 -19.97
C VAL A 512 -29.96 -10.37 -18.63
N PRO A 513 -30.84 -11.39 -18.60
CA PRO A 513 -31.18 -12.09 -17.37
C PRO A 513 -29.96 -12.60 -16.59
N GLY A 514 -29.95 -12.24 -15.32
CA GLY A 514 -28.93 -12.58 -14.33
C GLY A 514 -27.52 -12.04 -14.63
N ILE A 515 -27.41 -11.05 -15.51
CA ILE A 515 -26.31 -10.08 -15.47
C ILE A 515 -26.82 -8.86 -14.72
N PHE A 516 -26.11 -8.47 -13.67
CA PHE A 516 -26.43 -7.32 -12.83
C PHE A 516 -25.32 -6.27 -12.90
N ALA A 517 -25.64 -5.01 -12.64
CA ALA A 517 -24.67 -3.92 -12.59
C ALA A 517 -24.80 -3.14 -11.29
N VAL A 518 -23.68 -2.93 -10.58
CA VAL A 518 -23.64 -2.28 -9.26
C VAL A 518 -22.55 -1.23 -9.16
N GLY A 519 -22.81 -0.19 -8.37
CA GLY A 519 -21.89 0.90 -8.10
C GLY A 519 -21.70 1.82 -9.30
N ASP A 520 -20.54 2.47 -9.35
CA ASP A 520 -20.32 3.63 -10.22
C ASP A 520 -20.34 3.32 -11.73
N VAL A 521 -20.34 2.05 -12.13
CA VAL A 521 -20.46 1.65 -13.56
C VAL A 521 -21.88 1.87 -14.10
N ARG A 522 -22.88 1.94 -13.21
CA ARG A 522 -24.30 2.03 -13.55
C ARG A 522 -24.72 3.45 -13.90
N HIS A 523 -25.63 3.57 -14.87
CA HIS A 523 -26.32 4.82 -15.18
C HIS A 523 -27.07 5.33 -13.95
N GLY A 524 -27.07 6.64 -13.72
CA GLY A 524 -27.81 7.26 -12.61
C GLY A 524 -27.35 6.87 -11.19
N SER A 525 -26.26 6.10 -11.03
CA SER A 525 -25.79 5.68 -9.71
C SER A 525 -25.31 6.86 -8.85
N VAL A 526 -25.59 6.75 -7.55
CA VAL A 526 -25.09 7.68 -6.54
C VAL A 526 -23.62 7.36 -6.27
N LYS A 527 -22.71 8.24 -6.70
CA LYS A 527 -21.25 8.07 -6.60
C LYS A 527 -20.73 8.21 -5.17
N ARG A 528 -21.07 7.25 -4.31
CA ARG A 528 -20.71 7.20 -2.88
C ARG A 528 -20.39 5.77 -2.49
N VAL A 529 -19.35 5.61 -1.66
CA VAL A 529 -18.90 4.30 -1.15
C VAL A 529 -20.04 3.53 -0.46
N ALA A 530 -20.83 4.21 0.39
CA ALA A 530 -21.98 3.59 1.06
C ALA A 530 -23.06 3.08 0.10
N SER A 531 -23.34 3.85 -0.97
CA SER A 531 -24.30 3.44 -2.01
C SER A 531 -23.78 2.22 -2.76
N GLY A 532 -22.50 2.22 -3.16
CA GLY A 532 -21.90 1.08 -3.85
C GLY A 532 -21.95 -0.20 -3.01
N VAL A 533 -21.61 -0.11 -1.71
CA VAL A 533 -21.70 -1.25 -0.78
C VAL A 533 -23.14 -1.75 -0.65
N GLY A 534 -24.11 -0.84 -0.54
CA GLY A 534 -25.52 -1.20 -0.47
C GLY A 534 -26.01 -1.90 -1.73
N GLU A 535 -25.70 -1.36 -2.91
CA GLU A 535 -26.06 -1.97 -4.20
C GLU A 535 -25.43 -3.37 -4.35
N GLY A 536 -24.14 -3.52 -4.04
CA GLY A 536 -23.45 -4.81 -4.09
C GLY A 536 -24.07 -5.87 -3.17
N SER A 537 -24.42 -5.49 -1.94
CA SER A 537 -25.08 -6.38 -0.98
C SER A 537 -26.49 -6.78 -1.43
N ILE A 538 -27.34 -5.82 -1.77
CA ILE A 538 -28.75 -6.10 -2.15
C ILE A 538 -28.82 -6.91 -3.45
N CYS A 539 -27.87 -6.72 -4.36
CA CYS A 539 -27.79 -7.47 -5.62
C CYS A 539 -27.76 -8.99 -5.41
N VAL A 540 -27.10 -9.47 -4.34
CA VAL A 540 -26.96 -10.92 -4.06
C VAL A 540 -28.32 -11.58 -3.83
N GLN A 541 -29.27 -10.87 -3.20
CA GLN A 541 -30.63 -11.36 -3.04
C GLN A 541 -31.34 -11.61 -4.38
N PHE A 542 -31.04 -10.81 -5.41
CA PHE A 542 -31.58 -10.99 -6.76
C PHE A 542 -30.82 -12.07 -7.54
N VAL A 543 -29.53 -12.25 -7.26
CA VAL A 543 -28.78 -13.42 -7.75
C VAL A 543 -29.45 -14.70 -7.27
N HIS A 544 -29.74 -14.86 -5.98
CA HIS A 544 -30.45 -16.05 -5.48
C HIS A 544 -31.82 -16.26 -6.14
N ARG A 545 -32.59 -15.20 -6.37
CA ARG A 545 -33.88 -15.30 -7.07
C ARG A 545 -33.73 -15.69 -8.54
N HIS A 546 -32.66 -15.22 -9.19
CA HIS A 546 -32.34 -15.66 -10.54
C HIS A 546 -32.02 -17.16 -10.53
N LEU A 547 -31.07 -17.59 -9.69
CA LEU A 547 -30.63 -18.99 -9.58
C LEU A 547 -31.75 -19.97 -9.22
N ALA A 548 -32.77 -19.54 -8.47
CA ALA A 548 -33.93 -20.38 -8.15
C ALA A 548 -34.78 -20.77 -9.37
N ASN A 549 -34.59 -20.10 -10.52
CA ASN A 549 -35.35 -20.29 -11.75
C ASN A 549 -34.48 -20.77 -12.93
N VAL A 550 -33.22 -21.15 -12.68
CA VAL A 550 -32.23 -21.55 -13.70
C VAL A 550 -32.10 -23.06 -13.78
#